data_AF-A0A536UUI5-F1
#
_entry.id   AF-A0A536UUI5-F1
#
_cell.length_a   1.000
_cell.length_b   1.000
_cell.length_c   1.000
_cell.angle_alpha   90.00
_cell.angle_beta   90.00
_cell.angle_gamma   90.00
#
_symmetry.space_group_name_H-M   'P 1'
#
loop_
_entity.id
_entity.type
_entity.pdbx_description
1 polymer ?
#
loop_
_entity_poly.entity_id
_entity_poly.type
_entity_poly.pdbx_seq_one_letter_code
_entity_poly.pdbx_strand_id
1 'polypeptide(L)'
;MFSFRDIVLTAFILGLLPAVLFRPHWGILLWTWIGLMNPHKLTWGFAYNFPFAMIVGIVTMLAILISKEPKRLPVTAPVVVLFMWVAWMTITTVFFSIYPTEAWPKWDTVMKIQLFIFLTLLVMQSEERIRALVLVATLSIAYFGIKGGVYTIMHGGGGMVLGPDGGFISGNTEIALALTVTLPLMRWLQLQTQRRWLRHATTVAMVLIAVSVLGSYSRGGLLALAAVGVFFWFKSRKKLVLAVMIVPLAFALVAFMPAEWHEKMHTIETYEEDGSAMSRINAWKFAWSLAQDRPVGGGGFDTFQVDAYARWLPTSKQALDSHGKWFQVAHRGAGHQHVPQASEFRMGERPGRDDSGCPGRILGWRDFSRDGVLGLPIHPCDYFDFDEGSRCEAALGSSCPRAVFANGGTRRPWVCRVRDPRLWAAEELTASQS
;
A
#
# COMPACT_ATOMS: atom_id res chain seq x y z
N MET A 1 18.52 14.20 -15.20
CA MET A 1 19.49 14.92 -14.36
C MET A 1 19.78 14.06 -13.14
N PHE A 2 21.04 13.68 -12.89
CA PHE A 2 21.39 12.83 -11.74
C PHE A 2 21.34 13.65 -10.45
N SER A 3 20.44 13.33 -9.53
CA SER A 3 20.46 13.97 -8.20
C SER A 3 21.56 13.35 -7.35
N PHE A 4 22.19 14.15 -6.48
CA PHE A 4 23.25 13.67 -5.58
C PHE A 4 22.79 12.48 -4.72
N ARG A 5 21.52 12.48 -4.27
CA ARG A 5 20.94 11.39 -3.48
C ARG A 5 20.91 10.07 -4.25
N ASP A 6 20.61 10.12 -5.55
CA ASP A 6 20.54 8.96 -6.43
C ASP A 6 21.92 8.31 -6.58
N ILE A 7 22.95 9.13 -6.80
CA ILE A 7 24.33 8.66 -6.95
C ILE A 7 24.82 8.01 -5.65
N VAL A 8 24.63 8.69 -4.52
CA VAL A 8 25.06 8.18 -3.21
C VAL A 8 24.36 6.86 -2.87
N LEU A 9 23.03 6.79 -3.06
CA LEU A 9 22.28 5.57 -2.79
C LEU A 9 22.71 4.42 -3.70
N THR A 10 22.84 4.69 -5.00
CA THR A 10 23.24 3.68 -5.99
C THR A 10 24.64 3.17 -5.72
N ALA A 11 25.60 4.07 -5.48
CA ALA A 11 26.98 3.71 -5.15
C ALA A 11 27.04 2.89 -3.85
N PHE A 12 26.24 3.24 -2.84
CA PHE A 12 26.15 2.47 -1.60
C PHE A 12 25.60 1.06 -1.83
N ILE A 13 24.47 0.91 -2.52
CA ILE A 13 23.85 -0.40 -2.77
C ILE A 13 24.75 -1.27 -3.65
N LEU A 14 25.21 -0.74 -4.79
CA LEU A 14 26.03 -1.49 -5.73
C LEU A 14 27.43 -1.80 -5.16
N GLY A 15 28.00 -0.87 -4.40
CA GLY A 15 29.29 -1.06 -3.72
C GLY A 15 29.26 -2.14 -2.64
N LEU A 16 28.09 -2.45 -2.07
CA LEU A 16 27.92 -3.55 -1.11
C LEU A 16 27.74 -4.92 -1.77
N LEU A 17 27.36 -4.99 -3.06
CA LEU A 17 27.10 -6.26 -3.74
C LEU A 17 28.31 -7.23 -3.73
N PRO A 18 29.57 -6.78 -3.92
CA PRO A 18 30.72 -7.66 -3.78
C PRO A 18 30.81 -8.29 -2.39
N ALA A 19 30.52 -7.53 -1.33
CA ALA A 19 30.52 -8.05 0.04
C ALA A 19 29.42 -9.10 0.26
N VAL A 20 28.26 -8.97 -0.41
CA VAL A 20 27.18 -9.96 -0.37
C VAL A 20 27.65 -11.32 -0.93
N LEU A 21 28.44 -11.33 -2.01
CA LEU A 21 28.96 -12.57 -2.60
C LEU A 21 29.86 -13.35 -1.63
N PHE A 22 30.64 -12.64 -0.80
CA PHE A 22 31.47 -13.27 0.22
C PHE A 22 30.72 -13.59 1.51
N ARG A 23 29.67 -12.82 1.83
CA ARG A 23 28.89 -12.94 3.07
C ARG A 23 27.39 -12.84 2.76
N PRO A 24 26.72 -13.97 2.45
CA PRO A 24 25.33 -13.95 1.97
C PRO A 24 24.32 -13.30 2.93
N HIS A 25 24.58 -13.34 4.23
CA HIS A 25 23.72 -12.70 5.23
C HIS A 25 23.61 -11.17 5.04
N TRP A 26 24.62 -10.50 4.47
CA TRP A 26 24.55 -9.08 4.13
C TRP A 26 23.51 -8.81 3.04
N GLY A 27 23.33 -9.76 2.12
CA GLY A 27 22.31 -9.68 1.08
C GLY A 27 20.89 -9.66 1.66
N ILE A 28 20.64 -10.51 2.66
CA ILE A 28 19.36 -10.54 3.38
C ILE A 28 19.11 -9.22 4.14
N LEU A 29 20.12 -8.68 4.81
CA LEU A 29 20.02 -7.39 5.50
C LEU A 29 19.73 -6.25 4.52
N LEU A 30 20.46 -6.20 3.40
CA LEU A 30 20.29 -5.19 2.37
C LEU A 30 18.91 -5.28 1.70
N TRP A 31 18.45 -6.49 1.41
CA TRP A 31 17.11 -6.71 0.84
C TRP A 31 16.01 -6.31 1.82
N THR A 32 16.17 -6.62 3.11
CA THR A 32 15.22 -6.23 4.17
C THR A 32 15.17 -4.71 4.31
N TRP A 33 16.31 -4.03 4.30
CA TRP A 33 16.38 -2.57 4.31
C TRP A 33 15.66 -1.96 3.09
N ILE A 34 15.94 -2.47 1.89
CA ILE A 34 15.30 -1.96 0.67
C ILE A 34 13.79 -2.20 0.69
N GLY A 35 13.34 -3.41 1.07
CA GLY A 35 11.93 -3.78 1.06
C GLY A 35 11.09 -3.06 2.12
N LEU A 36 11.66 -2.80 3.30
CA LEU A 36 10.95 -2.10 4.38
C LEU A 36 11.07 -0.58 4.29
N MET A 37 12.29 -0.06 4.10
CA MET A 37 12.51 1.39 4.08
C MET A 37 12.18 2.01 2.72
N ASN A 38 12.27 1.28 1.62
CA ASN A 38 12.18 1.81 0.25
C ASN A 38 13.04 3.08 0.05
N PRO A 39 14.35 3.03 0.34
CA PRO A 39 15.21 4.22 0.31
C PRO A 39 15.29 4.85 -1.08
N HIS A 40 15.11 4.04 -2.14
CA HIS A 40 15.04 4.50 -3.52
C HIS A 40 13.85 5.44 -3.77
N LYS A 41 12.74 5.27 -3.05
CA LYS A 41 11.59 6.19 -3.10
C LYS A 41 11.84 7.55 -2.45
N LEU A 42 12.99 7.74 -1.80
CA LEU A 42 13.42 9.02 -1.22
C LEU A 42 14.32 9.83 -2.18
N THR A 43 14.56 9.30 -3.39
CA THR A 43 15.33 9.94 -4.46
C THR A 43 14.39 10.58 -5.48
N TRP A 44 14.93 11.38 -6.41
CA TRP A 44 14.13 12.17 -7.36
C TRP A 44 14.51 11.93 -8.83
N GLY A 45 15.50 11.08 -9.09
CA GLY A 45 16.00 10.79 -10.43
C GLY A 45 15.86 9.32 -10.81
N PHE A 46 16.86 8.79 -11.49
CA PHE A 46 16.85 7.42 -12.01
C PHE A 46 16.72 6.35 -10.92
N ALA A 47 17.25 6.61 -9.71
CA ALA A 47 17.23 5.63 -8.63
C ALA A 47 15.80 5.34 -8.17
N TYR A 48 14.85 6.26 -8.35
CA TYR A 48 13.47 6.11 -7.87
C TYR A 48 12.73 4.91 -8.46
N ASN A 49 13.01 4.56 -9.73
CA ASN A 49 12.40 3.42 -10.43
C ASN A 49 13.39 2.28 -10.71
N PHE A 50 14.64 2.39 -10.22
CA PHE A 50 15.65 1.39 -10.48
C PHE A 50 15.39 0.12 -9.64
N PRO A 51 15.46 -1.09 -10.22
CA PRO A 51 15.02 -2.33 -9.56
C PRO A 51 16.07 -2.89 -8.57
N PHE A 52 16.47 -2.09 -7.57
CA PHE A 52 17.50 -2.46 -6.60
C PHE A 52 17.20 -3.76 -5.86
N ALA A 53 15.95 -3.96 -5.42
CA ALA A 53 15.55 -5.17 -4.68
C ALA A 53 15.73 -6.45 -5.51
N MET A 54 15.50 -6.39 -6.82
CA MET A 54 15.69 -7.52 -7.73
C MET A 54 17.17 -7.85 -7.89
N ILE A 55 18.02 -6.84 -8.13
CA ILE A 55 19.47 -7.03 -8.27
C ILE A 55 20.07 -7.61 -6.99
N VAL A 56 19.79 -6.98 -5.84
CA VAL A 56 20.23 -7.48 -4.54
C VAL A 56 19.72 -8.89 -4.31
N GLY A 57 18.47 -9.17 -4.71
CA GLY A 57 17.88 -10.48 -4.52
C GLY A 57 18.57 -11.59 -5.32
N ILE A 58 18.83 -11.35 -6.61
CA ILE A 58 19.56 -12.27 -7.49
C ILE A 58 20.98 -12.51 -6.96
N VAL A 59 21.70 -11.43 -6.62
CA VAL A 59 23.07 -11.53 -6.08
C VAL A 59 23.06 -12.30 -4.76
N THR A 60 22.07 -12.09 -3.90
CA THR A 60 21.93 -12.82 -2.63
C THR A 60 21.68 -14.31 -2.88
N MET A 61 20.80 -14.67 -3.81
CA MET A 61 20.55 -16.06 -4.17
C MET A 61 21.81 -16.74 -4.72
N LEU A 62 22.53 -16.08 -5.63
CA LEU A 62 23.81 -16.58 -6.15
C LEU A 62 24.86 -16.73 -5.05
N ALA A 63 24.97 -15.75 -4.15
CA ALA A 63 25.87 -15.82 -3.01
C ALA A 63 25.54 -17.00 -2.09
N ILE A 64 24.26 -17.23 -1.81
CA ILE A 64 23.81 -18.37 -1.00
C ILE A 64 24.16 -19.69 -1.70
N LEU A 65 23.98 -19.80 -3.02
CA LEU A 65 24.32 -21.02 -3.75
C LEU A 65 25.83 -21.33 -3.70
N ILE A 66 26.67 -20.32 -3.95
CA ILE A 66 28.14 -20.45 -4.00
C ILE A 66 28.75 -20.63 -2.60
N SER A 67 28.15 -20.03 -1.58
CA SER A 67 28.71 -20.03 -0.23
C SER A 67 28.81 -21.44 0.35
N LYS A 68 29.92 -21.70 1.04
CA LYS A 68 30.18 -22.95 1.78
C LYS A 68 29.65 -22.91 3.22
N GLU A 69 29.01 -21.81 3.64
CA GLU A 69 28.39 -21.72 4.97
C GLU A 69 27.34 -22.82 5.16
N PRO A 70 27.19 -23.38 6.37
CA PRO A 70 26.18 -24.39 6.64
C PRO A 70 24.78 -23.79 6.45
N LYS A 71 23.99 -24.41 5.58
CA LYS A 71 22.63 -24.03 5.22
C LYS A 71 21.68 -25.05 5.85
N ARG A 72 20.98 -24.67 6.90
CA ARG A 72 20.03 -25.56 7.61
C ARG A 72 18.73 -24.84 7.84
N LEU A 73 17.64 -25.41 7.36
CA LEU A 73 16.30 -24.94 7.69
C LEU A 73 15.90 -25.51 9.05
N PRO A 74 15.48 -24.68 10.02
CA PRO A 74 14.97 -25.18 11.28
C PRO A 74 13.61 -25.86 11.05
N VAL A 75 13.56 -27.19 11.17
CA VAL A 75 12.31 -27.96 11.06
C VAL A 75 11.54 -27.85 12.37
N THR A 76 10.87 -26.72 12.54
CA THR A 76 10.00 -26.42 13.68
C THR A 76 8.56 -26.31 13.21
N ALA A 77 7.59 -26.51 14.10
CA ALA A 77 6.17 -26.43 13.75
C ALA A 77 5.80 -25.14 13.00
N PRO A 78 6.26 -23.93 13.39
CA PRO A 78 5.97 -22.71 12.63
C PRO A 78 6.50 -22.74 11.19
N VAL A 79 7.69 -23.31 10.96
CA VAL A 79 8.28 -23.41 9.62
C VAL A 79 7.53 -24.42 8.77
N VAL A 80 7.13 -25.55 9.34
CA VAL A 80 6.30 -26.54 8.64
C VAL A 80 4.94 -25.95 8.27
N VAL A 81 4.29 -25.24 9.21
CA VAL A 81 3.04 -24.53 8.95
C VAL A 81 3.22 -23.48 7.85
N LEU A 82 4.33 -22.74 7.86
CA LEU A 82 4.63 -21.78 6.80
C LEU A 82 4.78 -22.46 5.44
N PHE A 83 5.50 -23.58 5.35
CA PHE A 83 5.61 -24.36 4.11
C PHE A 83 4.25 -24.87 3.62
N MET A 84 3.46 -25.47 4.51
CA MET A 84 2.11 -25.92 4.19
C MET A 84 1.23 -24.75 3.73
N TRP A 85 1.36 -23.60 4.37
CA TRP A 85 0.63 -22.38 4.01
C TRP A 85 1.01 -21.87 2.61
N VAL A 86 2.30 -21.85 2.27
CA VAL A 86 2.80 -21.44 0.94
C VAL A 86 2.38 -22.42 -0.15
N ALA A 87 2.52 -23.72 0.11
CA ALA A 87 2.04 -24.76 -0.80
C ALA A 87 0.53 -24.62 -1.01
N TRP A 88 -0.20 -24.42 0.08
CA TRP A 88 -1.64 -24.24 0.06
C TRP A 88 -2.05 -23.02 -0.78
N MET A 89 -1.44 -21.84 -0.56
CA MET A 89 -1.73 -20.63 -1.34
C MET A 89 -1.50 -20.85 -2.85
N THR A 90 -0.44 -21.60 -3.19
CA THR A 90 -0.12 -21.95 -4.57
C THR A 90 -1.19 -22.88 -5.16
N ILE A 91 -1.59 -23.93 -4.44
CA ILE A 91 -2.66 -24.83 -4.86
C ILE A 91 -3.96 -24.06 -5.11
N THR A 92 -4.35 -23.14 -4.22
CA THR A 92 -5.56 -22.34 -4.43
C THR A 92 -5.49 -21.41 -5.61
N THR A 93 -4.33 -20.81 -5.84
CA THR A 93 -4.15 -19.89 -6.96
C THR A 93 -4.22 -20.65 -8.29
N VAL A 94 -3.56 -21.81 -8.37
CA VAL A 94 -3.48 -22.62 -9.60
C VAL A 94 -4.80 -23.31 -9.92
N PHE A 95 -5.47 -23.91 -8.93
CA PHE A 95 -6.60 -24.81 -9.19
C PHE A 95 -7.98 -24.23 -8.83
N PHE A 96 -8.04 -23.21 -7.97
CA PHE A 96 -9.31 -22.78 -7.39
C PHE A 96 -9.62 -21.29 -7.58
N SER A 97 -8.69 -20.52 -8.15
CA SER A 97 -8.85 -19.07 -8.33
C SER A 97 -10.03 -18.73 -9.22
N ILE A 98 -10.89 -17.83 -8.74
CA ILE A 98 -12.04 -17.32 -9.49
C ILE A 98 -11.58 -16.28 -10.53
N TYR A 99 -10.53 -15.52 -10.20
CA TYR A 99 -9.93 -14.50 -11.05
C TYR A 99 -8.43 -14.76 -11.27
N PRO A 100 -8.05 -15.76 -12.09
CA PRO A 100 -6.65 -16.14 -12.25
C PRO A 100 -5.76 -14.98 -12.74
N THR A 101 -6.27 -14.11 -13.63
CA THR A 101 -5.53 -12.97 -14.17
C THR A 101 -5.08 -12.00 -13.09
N GLU A 102 -5.95 -11.72 -12.12
CA GLU A 102 -5.68 -10.83 -10.99
C GLU A 102 -4.86 -11.55 -9.90
N ALA A 103 -5.08 -12.85 -9.73
CA ALA A 103 -4.42 -13.63 -8.70
C ALA A 103 -2.91 -13.84 -8.93
N TRP A 104 -2.47 -13.94 -10.19
CA TRP A 104 -1.06 -14.24 -10.52
C TRP A 104 -0.06 -13.14 -10.12
N PRO A 105 -0.27 -11.84 -10.43
CA PRO A 105 0.60 -10.77 -9.97
C PRO A 105 0.76 -10.74 -8.44
N LYS A 106 -0.34 -11.04 -7.74
CA LYS A 106 -0.36 -11.10 -6.29
C LYS A 106 0.40 -12.29 -5.76
N TRP A 107 0.18 -13.47 -6.33
CA TRP A 107 0.94 -14.67 -6.02
C TRP A 107 2.44 -14.45 -6.23
N ASP A 108 2.86 -13.85 -7.34
CA ASP A 108 4.26 -13.54 -7.63
C ASP A 108 4.88 -12.67 -6.53
N THR A 109 4.17 -11.60 -6.14
CA THR A 109 4.58 -10.72 -5.05
C THR A 109 4.74 -11.49 -3.73
N VAL A 110 3.76 -12.31 -3.37
CA VAL A 110 3.79 -13.08 -2.11
C VAL A 110 4.90 -14.13 -2.15
N MET A 111 5.07 -14.85 -3.25
CA MET A 111 6.11 -15.88 -3.38
C MET A 111 7.52 -15.31 -3.29
N LYS A 112 7.77 -14.13 -3.86
CA LYS A 112 9.06 -13.43 -3.70
C LYS A 112 9.35 -13.11 -2.24
N ILE A 113 8.34 -12.66 -1.47
CA ILE A 113 8.49 -12.40 -0.03
C ILE A 113 8.76 -13.71 0.72
N GLN A 114 8.00 -14.77 0.42
CA GLN A 114 8.14 -16.07 1.09
C GLN A 114 9.50 -16.71 0.80
N LEU A 115 9.98 -16.62 -0.44
CA LEU A 115 11.33 -17.03 -0.81
C LEU A 115 12.37 -16.35 0.07
N PHE A 116 12.30 -15.02 0.24
CA PHE A 116 13.23 -14.30 1.11
C PHE A 116 13.10 -14.65 2.58
N ILE A 117 11.91 -14.98 3.06
CA ILE A 117 11.73 -15.51 4.42
C ILE A 117 12.46 -16.85 4.57
N PHE A 118 12.32 -17.77 3.60
CA PHE A 118 13.04 -19.05 3.64
C PHE A 118 14.56 -18.89 3.54
N LEU A 119 15.05 -18.00 2.66
CA LEU A 119 16.48 -17.67 2.58
C LEU A 119 17.00 -17.05 3.88
N THR A 120 16.18 -16.23 4.54
CA THR A 120 16.50 -15.66 5.86
C THR A 120 16.63 -16.77 6.90
N LEU A 121 15.67 -17.70 6.98
CA LEU A 121 15.73 -18.85 7.89
C LEU A 121 16.94 -19.75 7.64
N LEU A 122 17.36 -19.88 6.38
CA LEU A 122 18.50 -20.70 5.98
C LEU A 122 19.84 -20.10 6.44
N VAL A 123 19.98 -18.77 6.37
CA VAL A 123 21.26 -18.05 6.51
C VAL A 123 21.43 -17.37 7.88
N MET A 124 20.33 -16.90 8.50
CA MET A 124 20.36 -16.14 9.75
C MET A 124 20.31 -17.06 10.99
N GLN A 125 21.32 -17.91 11.14
CA GLN A 125 21.35 -18.92 12.22
C GLN A 125 22.01 -18.43 13.52
N SER A 126 22.92 -17.46 13.44
CA SER A 126 23.62 -16.94 14.61
C SER A 126 22.84 -15.82 15.28
N GLU A 127 22.97 -15.70 16.60
CA GLU A 127 22.36 -14.60 17.37
C GLU A 127 22.76 -13.21 16.85
N GLU A 128 24.03 -13.00 16.48
CA GLU A 128 24.51 -11.73 15.94
C GLU A 128 23.77 -11.32 14.65
N ARG A 129 23.62 -12.26 13.71
CA ARG A 129 22.87 -12.06 12.47
C ARG A 129 21.39 -11.75 12.71
N ILE A 130 20.77 -12.44 13.67
CA ILE A 130 19.36 -12.19 14.05
C ILE A 130 19.23 -10.80 14.68
N ARG A 131 20.14 -10.43 15.60
CA ARG A 131 20.19 -9.09 16.20
C ARG A 131 20.37 -8.02 15.11
N ALA A 132 21.24 -8.25 14.13
CA ALA A 132 21.43 -7.34 12.99
C ALA A 132 20.17 -7.22 12.12
N LEU A 133 19.46 -8.32 11.86
CA LEU A 133 18.20 -8.32 11.12
C LEU A 133 17.13 -7.50 11.86
N VAL A 134 16.97 -7.72 13.17
CA VAL A 134 16.03 -6.94 13.99
C VAL A 134 16.42 -5.47 13.98
N LEU A 135 17.71 -5.14 14.11
CA LEU A 135 18.21 -3.77 14.06
C LEU A 135 17.86 -3.10 12.73
N VAL A 136 18.19 -3.73 11.60
CA VAL A 136 17.93 -3.19 10.26
C VAL A 136 16.43 -3.02 10.02
N ALA A 137 15.61 -4.03 10.34
CA ALA A 137 14.17 -3.94 10.16
C ALA A 137 13.54 -2.84 11.04
N THR A 138 13.96 -2.76 12.30
CA THR A 138 13.45 -1.76 13.25
C THR A 138 13.84 -0.34 12.83
N LEU A 139 15.11 -0.11 12.48
CA LEU A 139 15.58 1.22 12.08
C LEU A 139 14.97 1.67 10.74
N SER A 140 14.72 0.73 9.82
CA SER A 140 14.05 1.01 8.55
C SER A 140 12.68 1.65 8.73
N ILE A 141 11.87 1.09 9.65
CA ILE A 141 10.53 1.58 9.93
C ILE A 141 10.57 2.78 10.89
N ALA A 142 11.44 2.73 11.90
CA ALA A 142 11.63 3.82 12.86
C ALA A 142 12.02 5.14 12.19
N TYR A 143 12.74 5.11 11.06
CA TYR A 143 13.03 6.30 10.27
C TYR A 143 11.77 7.11 9.92
N PHE A 144 10.72 6.44 9.41
CA PHE A 144 9.44 7.08 9.09
C PHE A 144 8.71 7.54 10.35
N GLY A 145 8.82 6.78 11.44
CA GLY A 145 8.22 7.15 12.72
C GLY A 145 8.83 8.40 13.33
N ILE A 146 10.15 8.50 13.34
CA ILE A 146 10.87 9.68 13.85
C ILE A 146 10.56 10.90 12.97
N LYS A 147 10.66 10.75 11.65
CA LYS A 147 10.33 11.82 10.69
C LYS A 147 8.88 12.28 10.84
N GLY A 148 7.94 11.35 10.93
CA GLY A 148 6.52 11.61 11.09
C GLY A 148 6.20 12.27 12.43
N GLY A 149 6.82 11.83 13.53
CA GLY A 149 6.62 12.41 14.85
C GLY A 149 7.10 13.86 14.92
N VAL A 150 8.27 14.14 14.35
CA VAL A 150 8.78 15.52 14.21
C VAL A 150 7.82 16.35 13.36
N TYR A 151 7.37 15.83 12.22
CA TYR A 151 6.41 16.49 11.35
C TYR A 151 5.10 16.85 12.07
N THR A 152 4.51 15.89 12.80
CA THR A 152 3.29 16.09 13.57
C THR A 152 3.46 17.18 14.63
N ILE A 153 4.57 17.18 15.37
CA ILE A 153 4.82 18.22 16.40
C ILE A 153 4.98 19.60 15.75
N MET A 154 5.78 19.69 14.68
CA MET A 154 6.07 20.97 14.02
C MET A 154 4.84 21.63 13.39
N HIS A 155 3.88 20.84 12.93
CA HIS A 155 2.68 21.34 12.25
C HIS A 155 1.44 21.29 13.16
N GLY A 156 1.59 21.03 14.46
CA GLY A 156 0.46 20.90 15.39
C GLY A 156 -0.56 19.85 14.96
N GLY A 157 -0.11 18.78 14.32
CA GLY A 157 -0.97 17.74 13.77
C GLY A 157 -1.66 18.07 12.45
N GLY A 158 -1.43 19.25 11.84
CA GLY A 158 -2.09 19.73 10.60
C GLY A 158 -1.77 18.99 9.30
N GLY A 159 -1.47 17.70 9.36
CA GLY A 159 -1.22 16.85 8.20
C GLY A 159 -1.08 15.38 8.60
N MET A 160 -1.44 14.48 7.68
CA MET A 160 -1.36 13.05 7.91
C MET A 160 0.06 12.52 7.68
N VAL A 161 0.55 11.72 8.63
CA VAL A 161 1.76 10.92 8.45
C VAL A 161 1.43 9.73 7.56
N LEU A 162 2.11 9.67 6.42
CA LEU A 162 2.06 8.59 5.44
C LEU A 162 3.44 7.93 5.30
N GLY A 163 3.46 6.68 4.83
CA GLY A 163 4.70 6.04 4.45
C GLY A 163 5.12 6.35 3.02
N PRO A 164 6.19 5.70 2.51
CA PRO A 164 6.69 5.92 1.17
C PRO A 164 5.69 5.43 0.10
N ASP A 165 5.49 6.26 -0.93
CA ASP A 165 4.59 5.96 -2.04
C ASP A 165 4.98 4.68 -2.79
N GLY A 166 3.97 3.91 -3.18
CA GLY A 166 4.14 2.61 -3.84
C GLY A 166 4.73 1.49 -2.96
N GLY A 167 4.96 1.75 -1.67
CA GLY A 167 5.40 0.74 -0.69
C GLY A 167 4.23 0.09 0.06
N PHE A 168 4.48 -1.04 0.73
CA PHE A 168 3.49 -1.76 1.56
C PHE A 168 3.01 -1.01 2.81
N ILE A 169 3.62 0.12 3.10
CA ILE A 169 3.34 0.98 4.25
C ILE A 169 2.97 2.40 3.81
N SER A 170 2.57 2.61 2.56
CA SER A 170 2.23 3.94 2.03
C SER A 170 1.05 4.58 2.76
N GLY A 171 -0.01 3.81 2.97
CA GLY A 171 -1.23 4.29 3.60
C GLY A 171 -1.09 4.54 5.10
N ASN A 172 -2.01 5.34 5.62
CA ASN A 172 -2.01 5.77 7.01
C ASN A 172 -2.21 4.62 8.02
N THR A 173 -3.01 3.63 7.67
CA THR A 173 -3.28 2.48 8.55
C THR A 173 -2.09 1.53 8.57
N GLU A 174 -1.48 1.32 7.41
CA GLU A 174 -0.34 0.45 7.21
C GLU A 174 0.91 0.99 7.90
N ILE A 175 1.19 2.30 7.77
CA ILE A 175 2.29 2.93 8.49
C ILE A 175 2.04 2.92 9.99
N ALA A 176 0.83 3.24 10.47
CA ALA A 176 0.51 3.24 11.90
C ALA A 176 0.70 1.85 12.53
N LEU A 177 0.28 0.79 11.82
CA LEU A 177 0.52 -0.58 12.22
C LEU A 177 2.02 -0.89 12.29
N ALA A 178 2.78 -0.56 11.24
CA ALA A 178 4.22 -0.81 11.17
C ALA A 178 4.98 -0.10 12.30
N LEU A 179 4.64 1.16 12.58
CA LEU A 179 5.20 1.96 13.66
C LEU A 179 4.88 1.36 15.04
N THR A 180 3.66 0.89 15.24
CA THR A 180 3.23 0.28 16.51
C THR A 180 3.96 -1.04 16.78
N VAL A 181 4.16 -1.88 15.76
CA VAL A 181 4.98 -3.11 15.85
C VAL A 181 6.45 -2.80 16.11
N THR A 182 6.94 -1.64 15.64
CA THR A 182 8.33 -1.19 15.84
C THR A 182 8.62 -0.80 17.29
N LEU A 183 7.62 -0.35 18.06
CA LEU A 183 7.83 0.11 19.44
C LEU A 183 8.38 -0.98 20.39
N PRO A 184 7.81 -2.21 20.46
CA PRO A 184 8.40 -3.30 21.24
C PRO A 184 9.81 -3.69 20.80
N LEU A 185 10.10 -3.65 19.49
CA LEU A 185 11.43 -3.98 18.96
C LEU A 185 12.46 -2.91 19.33
N MET A 186 12.09 -1.63 19.24
CA MET A 186 12.89 -0.50 19.74
C MET A 186 13.16 -0.66 21.23
N ARG A 187 12.15 -1.05 22.02
CA ARG A 187 12.33 -1.30 23.46
C ARG A 187 13.31 -2.44 23.71
N TRP A 188 13.22 -3.52 22.95
CA TRP A 188 14.18 -4.63 23.08
C TRP A 188 15.61 -4.18 22.75
N LEU A 189 15.83 -3.46 21.64
CA LEU A 189 17.15 -2.89 21.28
C LEU A 189 17.67 -1.93 22.36
N GLN A 190 16.78 -1.13 22.96
CA GLN A 190 17.12 -0.23 24.05
C GLN A 190 17.65 -0.98 25.28
N LEU A 191 17.06 -2.13 25.62
CA LEU A 191 17.48 -2.95 26.76
C LEU A 191 18.87 -3.57 26.54
N GLN A 192 19.23 -3.88 25.28
CA GLN A 192 20.55 -4.42 24.92
C GLN A 192 21.66 -3.35 24.87
N THR A 193 21.28 -2.07 24.82
CA THR A 193 22.23 -0.97 24.69
C THR A 193 22.91 -0.67 26.03
N GLN A 194 24.24 -0.59 26.08
CA GLN A 194 24.96 -0.25 27.32
C GLN A 194 25.16 1.27 27.52
N ARG A 195 25.31 2.02 26.43
CA ARG A 195 25.58 3.46 26.47
C ARG A 195 24.32 4.24 26.87
N ARG A 196 24.42 5.01 27.96
CA ARG A 196 23.28 5.76 28.52
C ARG A 196 22.66 6.74 27.52
N TRP A 197 23.48 7.49 26.78
CA TRP A 197 22.98 8.44 25.78
C TRP A 197 22.17 7.77 24.67
N LEU A 198 22.61 6.60 24.19
CA LEU A 198 21.85 5.82 23.19
C LEU A 198 20.52 5.36 23.77
N ARG A 199 20.46 4.91 25.03
CA ARG A 199 19.19 4.57 25.69
C ARG A 199 18.22 5.75 25.70
N HIS A 200 18.70 6.95 26.04
CA HIS A 200 17.87 8.15 26.02
C HIS A 200 17.43 8.52 24.59
N ALA A 201 18.32 8.45 23.61
CA ALA A 201 17.99 8.68 22.20
C ALA A 201 16.92 7.70 21.71
N THR A 202 17.00 6.42 22.08
CA THR A 202 15.96 5.43 21.76
C THR A 202 14.62 5.74 22.44
N THR A 203 14.62 6.21 23.70
CA THR A 203 13.38 6.67 24.36
C THR A 203 12.74 7.82 23.58
N VAL A 204 13.52 8.83 23.21
CA VAL A 204 13.04 9.98 22.44
C VAL A 204 12.48 9.52 21.10
N ALA A 205 13.20 8.63 20.39
CA ALA A 205 12.72 8.05 19.14
C ALA A 205 11.40 7.27 19.32
N MET A 206 11.25 6.50 20.39
CA MET A 206 9.99 5.80 20.69
C MET A 206 8.83 6.76 20.96
N VAL A 207 9.07 7.88 21.66
CA VAL A 207 8.04 8.92 21.85
C VAL A 207 7.66 9.56 20.52
N LEU A 208 8.64 9.90 19.67
CA LEU A 208 8.36 10.43 18.34
C LEU A 208 7.59 9.43 17.48
N ILE A 209 7.91 8.14 17.54
CA ILE A 209 7.14 7.08 16.86
C ILE A 209 5.69 7.05 17.37
N ALA A 210 5.46 7.16 18.67
CA ALA A 210 4.10 7.21 19.23
C ALA A 210 3.32 8.45 18.76
N VAL A 211 3.98 9.61 18.72
CA VAL A 211 3.40 10.85 18.17
C VAL A 211 3.10 10.71 16.67
N SER A 212 3.96 10.03 15.92
CA SER A 212 3.76 9.72 14.51
C SER A 212 2.53 8.83 14.27
N VAL A 213 2.29 7.86 15.17
CA VAL A 213 1.06 7.05 15.14
C VAL A 213 -0.18 7.93 15.38
N LEU A 214 -0.15 8.89 16.31
CA LEU A 214 -1.22 9.87 16.48
C LEU A 214 -1.45 10.71 15.21
N GLY A 215 -0.35 11.21 14.63
CA GLY A 215 -0.34 11.99 13.39
C GLY A 215 -0.69 11.20 12.13
N SER A 216 -0.83 9.88 12.19
CA SER A 216 -1.32 9.08 11.05
C SER A 216 -2.83 9.19 10.83
N TYR A 217 -3.59 9.71 11.80
CA TYR A 217 -5.05 9.74 11.74
C TYR A 217 -5.66 8.33 11.57
N SER A 218 -4.97 7.28 12.03
CA SER A 218 -5.46 5.90 12.01
C SER A 218 -6.06 5.49 13.35
N ARG A 219 -7.38 5.24 13.37
CA ARG A 219 -8.10 4.75 14.55
C ARG A 219 -7.56 3.40 15.05
N GLY A 220 -7.31 2.48 14.12
CA GLY A 220 -6.68 1.19 14.44
C GLY A 220 -5.26 1.35 14.99
N GLY A 221 -4.51 2.34 14.48
CA GLY A 221 -3.20 2.71 15.01
C GLY A 221 -3.25 3.20 16.45
N LEU A 222 -4.22 4.05 16.80
CA LEU A 222 -4.40 4.54 18.17
C LEU A 222 -4.75 3.44 19.15
N LEU A 223 -5.68 2.55 18.79
CA LEU A 223 -6.03 1.40 19.61
C LEU A 223 -4.83 0.46 19.82
N ALA A 224 -4.07 0.20 18.75
CA ALA A 224 -2.87 -0.61 18.84
C ALA A 224 -1.78 0.07 19.73
N LEU A 225 -1.60 1.39 19.60
CA LEU A 225 -0.69 2.16 20.45
C LEU A 225 -1.11 2.11 21.92
N ALA A 226 -2.40 2.26 22.21
CA ALA A 226 -2.94 2.14 23.56
C ALA A 226 -2.67 0.74 24.13
N ALA A 227 -2.91 -0.32 23.35
CA ALA A 227 -2.61 -1.69 23.74
C ALA A 227 -1.11 -1.92 24.03
N VAL A 228 -0.21 -1.40 23.18
CA VAL A 228 1.24 -1.45 23.41
C VAL A 228 1.63 -0.65 24.66
N GLY A 229 1.02 0.51 24.88
CA GLY A 229 1.24 1.33 26.07
C GLY A 229 0.84 0.59 27.36
N VAL A 230 -0.34 -0.03 27.37
CA VAL A 230 -0.81 -0.88 28.48
C VAL A 230 0.09 -2.10 28.67
N PHE A 231 0.56 -2.72 27.59
CA PHE A 231 1.52 -3.82 27.68
C PHE A 231 2.84 -3.38 28.33
N PHE A 232 3.41 -2.24 27.91
CA PHE A 232 4.61 -1.67 28.54
C PHE A 232 4.39 -1.29 30.00
N TRP A 233 3.21 -0.78 30.32
CA TRP A 233 2.79 -0.51 31.70
C TRP A 233 2.85 -1.77 32.56
N PHE A 234 2.21 -2.87 32.10
CA PHE A 234 2.19 -4.12 32.84
C PHE A 234 3.58 -4.72 33.05
N LYS A 235 4.48 -4.54 32.08
CA LYS A 235 5.88 -5.00 32.18
C LYS A 235 6.77 -4.07 33.00
N SER A 236 6.33 -2.85 33.32
CA SER A 236 7.13 -1.90 34.10
C SER A 236 7.06 -2.19 35.61
N ARG A 237 8.22 -2.11 36.28
CA ARG A 237 8.30 -2.10 37.75
C ARG A 237 7.93 -0.73 38.34
N LYS A 238 8.00 0.34 37.54
CA LYS A 238 7.75 1.74 37.96
C LYS A 238 6.40 2.23 37.43
N LYS A 239 5.33 1.53 37.76
CA LYS A 239 3.98 1.76 37.22
C LYS A 239 3.50 3.20 37.48
N LEU A 240 3.54 3.65 38.74
CA LEU A 240 3.07 4.99 39.12
C LEU A 240 3.81 6.12 38.38
N VAL A 241 5.15 6.05 38.34
CA VAL A 241 5.97 7.03 37.61
C VAL A 241 5.61 7.06 36.12
N LEU A 242 5.33 5.89 35.53
CA LEU A 242 4.91 5.80 34.15
C LEU A 242 3.55 6.49 33.91
N ALA A 243 2.55 6.39 34.81
CA ALA A 243 1.28 7.13 34.63
C ALA A 243 1.49 8.61 34.70
N VAL A 244 2.17 9.04 35.76
CA VAL A 244 2.32 10.46 36.04
C VAL A 244 3.04 11.14 34.87
N MET A 245 3.90 10.44 34.13
CA MET A 245 4.52 10.99 32.92
C MET A 245 3.70 10.78 31.64
N ILE A 246 3.17 9.57 31.40
CA ILE A 246 2.54 9.24 30.11
C ILE A 246 1.12 9.81 30.01
N VAL A 247 0.32 9.78 31.08
CA VAL A 247 -1.09 10.21 31.01
C VAL A 247 -1.20 11.70 30.69
N PRO A 248 -0.48 12.62 31.38
CA PRO A 248 -0.51 14.03 31.03
C PRO A 248 0.06 14.31 29.63
N LEU A 249 1.11 13.59 29.23
CA LEU A 249 1.68 13.72 27.88
C LEU A 249 0.68 13.28 26.80
N ALA A 250 0.01 12.16 26.98
CA ALA A 250 -1.01 11.67 26.06
C ALA A 250 -2.19 12.64 25.98
N PHE A 251 -2.66 13.14 27.13
CA PHE A 251 -3.71 14.15 27.19
C PHE A 251 -3.32 15.43 26.45
N ALA A 252 -2.12 15.95 26.71
CA ALA A 252 -1.61 17.13 26.01
C ALA A 252 -1.55 16.88 24.49
N LEU A 253 -0.96 15.77 24.05
CA LEU A 253 -0.86 15.44 22.63
C LEU A 253 -2.22 15.37 21.94
N VAL A 254 -3.23 14.77 22.59
CA VAL A 254 -4.60 14.73 22.05
C VAL A 254 -5.23 16.12 22.02
N ALA A 255 -5.10 16.89 23.10
CA ALA A 255 -5.68 18.25 23.18
C ALA A 255 -5.09 19.23 22.16
N PHE A 256 -3.84 19.02 21.72
CA PHE A 256 -3.19 19.82 20.69
C PHE A 256 -3.49 19.34 19.26
N MET A 257 -4.19 18.22 19.05
CA MET A 257 -4.57 17.78 17.71
C MET A 257 -5.67 18.68 17.12
N PRO A 258 -5.70 18.89 15.80
CA PRO A 258 -6.65 19.79 15.16
C PRO A 258 -8.06 19.18 15.10
N ALA A 259 -9.05 19.99 14.73
CA ALA A 259 -10.46 19.60 14.73
C ALA A 259 -10.73 18.41 13.79
N GLU A 260 -10.09 18.38 12.61
CA GLU A 260 -10.27 17.32 11.62
C GLU A 260 -9.80 15.95 12.15
N TRP A 261 -8.80 15.95 13.04
CA TRP A 261 -8.39 14.72 13.72
C TRP A 261 -9.48 14.23 14.68
N HIS A 262 -10.03 15.15 15.48
CA HIS A 262 -11.08 14.84 16.45
C HIS A 262 -12.36 14.35 15.75
N GLU A 263 -12.81 15.03 14.70
CA GLU A 263 -13.95 14.60 13.88
C GLU A 263 -13.76 13.18 13.36
N LYS A 264 -12.56 12.86 12.85
CA LYS A 264 -12.24 11.51 12.41
C LYS A 264 -12.27 10.49 13.54
N MET A 265 -11.85 10.86 14.76
CA MET A 265 -11.92 9.94 15.91
C MET A 265 -13.35 9.77 16.43
N HIS A 266 -14.20 10.80 16.33
CA HIS A 266 -15.61 10.71 16.72
C HIS A 266 -16.42 9.75 15.84
N THR A 267 -16.01 9.53 14.58
CA THR A 267 -16.62 8.48 13.72
C THR A 267 -16.47 7.04 14.26
N ILE A 268 -15.72 6.81 15.35
CA ILE A 268 -15.73 5.53 16.05
C ILE A 268 -17.11 5.24 16.66
N GLU A 269 -17.83 6.28 17.11
CA GLU A 269 -19.15 6.15 17.74
C GLU A 269 -20.23 5.84 16.70
N THR A 270 -20.11 6.39 15.49
CA THR A 270 -21.02 6.16 14.35
C THR A 270 -20.37 5.28 13.28
N TYR A 271 -19.82 4.13 13.67
CA TYR A 271 -19.06 3.27 12.75
C TYR A 271 -19.91 2.73 11.58
N GLU A 272 -21.24 2.66 11.74
CA GLU A 272 -22.17 2.27 10.67
C GLU A 272 -22.24 3.30 9.54
N GLU A 273 -21.94 4.57 9.82
CA GLU A 273 -21.92 5.67 8.85
C GLU A 273 -20.52 5.85 8.23
N ASP A 274 -19.50 5.26 8.85
CA ASP A 274 -18.13 5.29 8.35
C ASP A 274 -17.89 4.22 7.27
N GLY A 275 -17.75 4.69 6.03
CA GLY A 275 -17.43 3.85 4.88
C GLY A 275 -16.16 3.01 5.03
N SER A 276 -15.17 3.43 5.84
CA SER A 276 -13.94 2.66 6.05
C SER A 276 -14.13 1.47 7.02
N ALA A 277 -14.96 1.62 8.05
CA ALA A 277 -15.32 0.54 8.95
C ALA A 277 -16.29 -0.44 8.28
N MET A 278 -17.33 0.09 7.63
CA MET A 278 -18.32 -0.72 6.94
C MET A 278 -17.74 -1.49 5.75
N SER A 279 -16.77 -0.95 5.01
CA SER A 279 -16.09 -1.71 3.96
C SER A 279 -15.37 -2.95 4.51
N ARG A 280 -14.72 -2.85 5.69
CA ARG A 280 -14.07 -4.01 6.34
C ARG A 280 -15.07 -5.04 6.81
N ILE A 281 -16.16 -4.59 7.43
CA ILE A 281 -17.25 -5.49 7.88
C ILE A 281 -17.88 -6.20 6.69
N ASN A 282 -18.16 -5.48 5.60
CA ASN A 282 -18.72 -6.04 4.38
C ASN A 282 -17.74 -7.02 3.73
N ALA A 283 -16.46 -6.70 3.67
CA ALA A 283 -15.44 -7.60 3.18
C ALA A 283 -15.33 -8.88 4.03
N TRP A 284 -15.51 -8.81 5.35
CA TRP A 284 -15.57 -10.00 6.21
C TRP A 284 -16.82 -10.84 5.95
N LYS A 285 -17.98 -10.19 5.78
CA LYS A 285 -19.23 -10.89 5.41
C LYS A 285 -19.09 -11.57 4.06
N PHE A 286 -18.57 -10.86 3.06
CA PHE A 286 -18.26 -11.40 1.74
C PHE A 286 -17.33 -12.61 1.83
N ALA A 287 -16.21 -12.46 2.55
CA ALA A 287 -15.25 -13.53 2.75
C ALA A 287 -15.86 -14.76 3.42
N TRP A 288 -16.69 -14.55 4.43
CA TRP A 288 -17.40 -15.62 5.11
C TRP A 288 -18.36 -16.34 4.17
N SER A 289 -19.20 -15.60 3.44
CA SER A 289 -20.13 -16.15 2.45
C SER A 289 -19.41 -16.97 1.38
N LEU A 290 -18.31 -16.45 0.83
CA LEU A 290 -17.52 -17.15 -0.18
C LEU A 290 -16.80 -18.38 0.41
N ALA A 291 -16.36 -18.34 1.67
CA ALA A 291 -15.76 -19.50 2.32
C ALA A 291 -16.78 -20.62 2.57
N GLN A 292 -18.03 -20.28 2.89
CA GLN A 292 -19.12 -21.25 3.02
C GLN A 292 -19.47 -21.90 1.68
N ASP A 293 -19.47 -21.12 0.60
CA ASP A 293 -19.76 -21.61 -0.75
C ASP A 293 -18.61 -22.44 -1.35
N ARG A 294 -17.35 -22.09 -1.03
CA ARG A 294 -16.14 -22.75 -1.56
C ARG A 294 -15.19 -23.19 -0.44
N PRO A 295 -15.54 -24.21 0.37
CA PRO A 295 -14.82 -24.55 1.60
C PRO A 295 -13.40 -25.08 1.39
N VAL A 296 -13.13 -25.78 0.28
CA VAL A 296 -11.82 -26.38 0.00
C VAL A 296 -10.89 -25.38 -0.68
N GLY A 297 -11.35 -24.72 -1.73
CA GLY A 297 -10.52 -23.88 -2.61
C GLY A 297 -10.59 -22.37 -2.32
N GLY A 298 -11.67 -21.88 -1.74
CA GLY A 298 -11.95 -20.45 -1.62
C GLY A 298 -11.95 -19.74 -2.98
N GLY A 299 -11.56 -18.47 -2.96
CA GLY A 299 -11.51 -17.59 -4.13
C GLY A 299 -10.15 -17.46 -4.82
N GLY A 300 -9.05 -17.72 -4.10
CA GLY A 300 -7.70 -17.35 -4.53
C GLY A 300 -7.37 -15.88 -4.26
N PHE A 301 -6.16 -15.46 -4.64
CA PHE A 301 -5.73 -14.06 -4.51
C PHE A 301 -6.65 -13.11 -5.30
N ASP A 302 -6.82 -11.88 -4.78
CA ASP A 302 -7.57 -10.79 -5.41
C ASP A 302 -9.01 -11.13 -5.84
N THR A 303 -9.71 -11.88 -4.98
CA THR A 303 -11.12 -12.29 -5.21
C THR A 303 -12.16 -11.22 -4.85
N PHE A 304 -11.76 -10.11 -4.24
CA PHE A 304 -12.65 -9.03 -3.80
C PHE A 304 -13.09 -8.13 -4.98
N GLN A 305 -13.55 -8.75 -6.08
CA GLN A 305 -14.01 -8.09 -7.31
C GLN A 305 -15.47 -7.67 -7.21
N VAL A 306 -15.87 -6.67 -8.00
CA VAL A 306 -17.23 -6.09 -7.95
C VAL A 306 -18.31 -7.13 -8.25
N ASP A 307 -18.09 -7.96 -9.26
CA ASP A 307 -18.98 -9.05 -9.65
C ASP A 307 -19.01 -10.18 -8.59
N ALA A 308 -17.87 -10.46 -7.95
CA ALA A 308 -17.86 -11.36 -6.79
C ALA A 308 -18.71 -10.80 -5.65
N TYR A 309 -18.53 -9.53 -5.30
CA TYR A 309 -19.34 -8.87 -4.27
C TYR A 309 -20.83 -8.92 -4.61
N ALA A 310 -21.20 -8.70 -5.87
CA ALA A 310 -22.59 -8.83 -6.31
C ALA A 310 -23.15 -10.25 -6.12
N ARG A 311 -22.31 -11.29 -6.19
CA ARG A 311 -22.72 -12.69 -5.97
C ARG A 311 -22.84 -13.05 -4.49
N TRP A 312 -21.82 -12.76 -3.68
CA TRP A 312 -21.76 -13.24 -2.28
C TRP A 312 -22.23 -12.22 -1.23
N LEU A 313 -22.36 -10.94 -1.62
CA LEU A 313 -22.89 -9.89 -0.76
C LEU A 313 -23.69 -8.83 -1.58
N PRO A 314 -24.78 -9.22 -2.26
CA PRO A 314 -25.54 -8.34 -3.17
C PRO A 314 -26.12 -7.09 -2.51
N THR A 315 -26.32 -7.12 -1.19
CA THR A 315 -26.85 -5.99 -0.41
C THR A 315 -25.79 -4.94 -0.05
N SER A 316 -24.51 -5.22 -0.29
CA SER A 316 -23.44 -4.24 -0.07
C SER A 316 -23.36 -3.27 -1.25
N LYS A 317 -23.63 -1.99 -0.98
CA LYS A 317 -23.41 -0.90 -1.95
C LYS A 317 -21.93 -0.52 -2.12
N GLN A 318 -21.03 -1.14 -1.35
CA GLN A 318 -19.61 -0.80 -1.29
C GLN A 318 -18.78 -2.04 -1.63
N ALA A 319 -18.31 -2.13 -2.88
CA ALA A 319 -17.26 -3.06 -3.27
C ALA A 319 -15.91 -2.37 -3.00
N LEU A 320 -15.41 -2.47 -1.77
CA LEU A 320 -14.09 -1.99 -1.38
C LEU A 320 -13.37 -3.10 -0.60
N ASP A 321 -12.09 -3.27 -0.89
CA ASP A 321 -11.22 -4.33 -0.35
C ASP A 321 -11.01 -4.20 1.17
N SER A 322 -10.94 -5.32 1.89
CA SER A 322 -10.66 -5.36 3.32
C SER A 322 -9.23 -4.94 3.63
N HIS A 323 -9.00 -3.79 4.26
CA HIS A 323 -7.67 -3.38 4.75
C HIS A 323 -7.08 -4.23 5.92
N GLY A 324 -7.45 -5.51 6.05
CA GLY A 324 -7.01 -6.42 7.11
C GLY A 324 -6.26 -7.64 6.58
N LYS A 325 -4.92 -7.66 6.69
CA LYS A 325 -4.05 -8.75 6.20
C LYS A 325 -4.37 -10.14 6.78
N TRP A 326 -4.96 -10.22 7.98
CA TRP A 326 -5.36 -11.50 8.59
C TRP A 326 -6.71 -12.03 8.07
N PHE A 327 -7.61 -11.16 7.61
CA PHE A 327 -8.90 -11.56 7.04
C PHE A 327 -8.83 -11.75 5.53
N GLN A 328 -7.94 -11.04 4.84
CA GLN A 328 -7.43 -11.42 3.51
C GLN A 328 -6.61 -12.74 3.53
N VAL A 329 -6.48 -13.39 4.70
CA VAL A 329 -5.80 -14.67 4.87
C VAL A 329 -6.76 -15.72 5.44
N ALA A 330 -7.63 -15.37 6.38
CA ALA A 330 -8.78 -16.19 6.79
C ALA A 330 -9.72 -16.46 5.61
N HIS A 331 -9.76 -15.52 4.66
CA HIS A 331 -10.11 -15.76 3.28
C HIS A 331 -8.83 -15.84 2.46
N ARG A 332 -8.47 -17.00 1.93
CA ARG A 332 -7.16 -17.18 1.27
C ARG A 332 -6.96 -16.20 0.11
N GLY A 333 -6.17 -15.15 0.32
CA GLY A 333 -5.69 -14.27 -0.74
C GLY A 333 -5.35 -12.86 -0.25
N ALA A 334 -4.09 -12.62 0.15
CA ALA A 334 -3.58 -11.30 0.53
C ALA A 334 -3.46 -10.38 -0.69
N GLY A 335 -4.01 -9.17 -0.67
CA GLY A 335 -3.84 -8.18 -1.73
C GLY A 335 -4.50 -6.85 -1.45
N HIS A 336 -3.80 -5.74 -1.69
CA HIS A 336 -4.27 -4.36 -1.54
C HIS A 336 -4.13 -3.69 -2.92
N GLN A 337 -5.15 -2.98 -3.39
CA GLN A 337 -4.99 -1.88 -4.35
C GLN A 337 -6.01 -0.75 -4.12
N HIS A 338 -5.56 0.48 -4.38
CA HIS A 338 -6.37 1.70 -4.40
C HIS A 338 -7.30 1.71 -5.62
N VAL A 339 -8.60 1.67 -5.38
CA VAL A 339 -9.60 2.07 -6.37
C VAL A 339 -9.64 3.62 -6.36
N PRO A 340 -9.51 4.31 -7.51
CA PRO A 340 -9.75 5.74 -7.57
C PRO A 340 -11.17 6.03 -7.07
N GLN A 341 -11.33 6.99 -6.15
CA GLN A 341 -12.65 7.40 -5.69
C GLN A 341 -13.52 7.77 -6.89
N ALA A 342 -14.52 6.93 -7.18
CA ALA A 342 -15.63 7.34 -8.02
C ALA A 342 -16.37 8.44 -7.25
N SER A 343 -16.37 9.64 -7.83
CA SER A 343 -17.10 10.80 -7.34
C SER A 343 -18.55 10.44 -7.03
N GLU A 344 -19.01 10.89 -5.87
CA GLU A 344 -20.36 10.70 -5.32
C GLU A 344 -21.47 10.90 -6.35
N PHE A 345 -22.20 9.83 -6.67
CA PHE A 345 -23.52 9.96 -7.26
C PHE A 345 -24.53 10.25 -6.13
N ARG A 346 -24.88 11.52 -5.95
CA ARG A 346 -26.04 11.91 -5.13
C ARG A 346 -27.32 11.52 -5.86
N MET A 347 -27.94 10.40 -5.45
CA MET A 347 -29.36 10.19 -5.69
C MET A 347 -30.16 10.86 -4.57
N GLY A 348 -30.88 11.94 -4.89
CA GLY A 348 -31.92 12.44 -4.02
C GLY A 348 -32.18 13.94 -4.05
N GLU A 349 -32.58 14.50 -5.19
CA GLU A 349 -33.45 15.69 -5.21
C GLU A 349 -34.49 15.52 -6.33
N ARG A 350 -35.78 15.68 -5.99
CA ARG A 350 -36.87 15.72 -6.97
C ARG A 350 -36.77 17.06 -7.73
N PRO A 351 -36.72 17.10 -9.07
CA PRO A 351 -36.89 18.35 -9.77
C PRO A 351 -38.37 18.75 -9.69
N GLY A 352 -38.61 20.01 -9.33
CA GLY A 352 -39.89 20.67 -9.57
C GLY A 352 -40.25 20.61 -11.07
N ARG A 353 -41.54 20.66 -11.36
CA ARG A 353 -42.08 20.75 -12.71
C ARG A 353 -41.44 21.93 -13.44
N ASP A 354 -40.94 21.67 -14.65
CA ASP A 354 -40.82 22.67 -15.69
C ASP A 354 -41.59 22.19 -16.93
N ASP A 355 -42.18 23.15 -17.62
CA ASP A 355 -43.22 22.99 -18.63
C ASP A 355 -42.66 22.50 -19.98
N SER A 356 -42.62 21.19 -20.17
CA SER A 356 -42.68 20.57 -21.50
C SER A 356 -43.07 19.09 -21.38
N GLY A 357 -44.29 18.76 -21.77
CA GLY A 357 -44.84 17.41 -21.62
C GLY A 357 -44.20 16.38 -22.55
N CYS A 358 -43.72 15.26 -21.98
CA CYS A 358 -43.86 13.90 -22.52
C CYS A 358 -43.40 12.83 -21.49
N PRO A 359 -43.97 11.61 -21.47
CA PRO A 359 -43.83 10.67 -20.37
C PRO A 359 -42.62 9.73 -20.51
N GLY A 360 -41.78 9.63 -19.48
CA GLY A 360 -40.70 8.66 -19.41
C GLY A 360 -41.20 7.23 -19.19
N ARG A 361 -40.80 6.29 -20.06
CA ARG A 361 -40.99 4.85 -19.89
C ARG A 361 -39.63 4.19 -19.65
N ILE A 362 -39.52 3.42 -18.57
CA ILE A 362 -38.32 2.66 -18.18
C ILE A 362 -38.20 1.44 -19.11
N LEU A 363 -37.04 1.22 -19.73
CA LEU A 363 -36.70 -0.04 -20.39
C LEU A 363 -35.37 -0.58 -19.84
N GLY A 364 -35.42 -1.83 -19.38
CA GLY A 364 -34.32 -2.55 -18.73
C GLY A 364 -33.30 -3.15 -19.69
N TRP A 365 -32.15 -3.47 -19.13
CA TRP A 365 -30.99 -4.07 -19.79
C TRP A 365 -31.28 -5.48 -20.32
N ARG A 366 -31.03 -5.71 -21.61
CA ARG A 366 -30.77 -7.03 -22.20
C ARG A 366 -29.53 -6.98 -23.10
N ASP A 367 -28.65 -7.94 -22.86
CA ASP A 367 -27.66 -8.55 -23.75
C ASP A 367 -26.82 -7.65 -24.66
N PHE A 368 -25.55 -7.45 -24.29
CA PHE A 368 -24.45 -7.38 -25.25
C PHE A 368 -23.27 -8.21 -24.73
N SER A 369 -23.30 -9.50 -25.02
CA SER A 369 -22.11 -10.35 -25.10
C SER A 369 -21.98 -10.82 -26.55
N ARG A 370 -20.93 -10.38 -27.23
CA ARG A 370 -20.27 -10.97 -28.40
C ARG A 370 -19.50 -9.85 -29.11
N ASP A 371 -18.19 -9.85 -28.87
CA ASP A 371 -17.13 -9.77 -29.88
C ASP A 371 -15.89 -9.19 -29.22
N GLY A 372 -14.86 -10.04 -29.09
CA GLY A 372 -13.60 -9.70 -28.47
C GLY A 372 -12.78 -8.78 -29.37
N VAL A 373 -12.42 -7.60 -28.83
CA VAL A 373 -11.32 -6.77 -29.32
C VAL A 373 -10.54 -6.22 -28.12
N LEU A 374 -9.23 -6.41 -28.15
CA LEU A 374 -8.25 -5.95 -27.15
C LEU A 374 -8.06 -4.42 -27.17
N GLY A 375 -8.20 -3.79 -26.00
CA GLY A 375 -7.31 -2.74 -25.46
C GLY A 375 -7.45 -1.27 -25.93
N LEU A 376 -7.74 -0.36 -24.99
CA LEU A 376 -7.04 0.92 -24.69
C LEU A 376 -7.77 1.65 -23.52
N PRO A 377 -7.07 2.36 -22.60
CA PRO A 377 -7.70 3.06 -21.48
C PRO A 377 -8.34 4.37 -21.96
N ILE A 378 -9.66 4.46 -21.87
CA ILE A 378 -10.45 5.64 -22.24
C ILE A 378 -10.49 6.58 -21.01
N HIS A 379 -10.06 7.83 -21.19
CA HIS A 379 -10.16 8.89 -20.18
C HIS A 379 -11.63 9.35 -20.01
N PRO A 380 -12.07 9.73 -18.80
CA PRO A 380 -13.48 10.05 -18.54
C PRO A 380 -13.79 11.50 -18.96
N CYS A 381 -13.95 11.75 -20.26
CA CYS A 381 -14.57 12.97 -20.80
C CYS A 381 -15.40 12.72 -22.08
N ASP A 382 -15.71 11.47 -22.43
CA ASP A 382 -16.54 11.13 -23.60
C ASP A 382 -17.87 10.53 -23.16
N TYR A 383 -18.84 11.38 -22.82
CA TYR A 383 -20.26 11.06 -22.88
C TYR A 383 -20.95 12.24 -23.58
N PHE A 384 -21.15 12.10 -24.89
CA PHE A 384 -22.16 12.86 -25.62
C PHE A 384 -23.21 11.87 -26.09
N ASP A 385 -24.47 12.12 -25.70
CA ASP A 385 -25.65 11.45 -26.25
C ASP A 385 -25.68 11.64 -27.77
N PHE A 386 -25.77 10.54 -28.50
CA PHE A 386 -26.15 10.55 -29.91
C PHE A 386 -27.66 10.34 -29.99
N ASP A 387 -28.39 11.38 -30.39
CA ASP A 387 -29.76 11.25 -30.88
C ASP A 387 -29.73 11.25 -32.42
N GLU A 388 -30.47 10.32 -33.04
CA GLU A 388 -30.54 10.17 -34.49
C GLU A 388 -31.21 11.39 -35.12
N GLY A 389 -30.43 12.18 -35.87
CA GLY A 389 -30.96 13.16 -36.81
C GLY A 389 -31.06 14.58 -36.28
N SER A 390 -29.94 15.28 -36.12
CA SER A 390 -29.91 16.75 -36.26
C SER A 390 -28.50 17.26 -36.58
N ARG A 391 -28.43 18.22 -37.51
CA ARG A 391 -27.20 18.84 -38.02
C ARG A 391 -26.59 19.75 -36.95
N CYS A 392 -25.30 19.63 -36.67
CA CYS A 392 -24.55 20.60 -35.85
C CYS A 392 -24.06 21.77 -36.72
N GLU A 393 -24.72 22.92 -36.61
CA GLU A 393 -24.12 24.23 -36.89
C GLU A 393 -23.32 24.68 -35.67
N ALA A 394 -22.07 25.08 -35.89
CA ALA A 394 -21.18 25.58 -34.86
C ALA A 394 -21.59 26.99 -34.40
N ALA A 395 -21.93 27.14 -33.12
CA ALA A 395 -22.05 28.45 -32.48
C ALA A 395 -20.83 28.70 -31.57
N LEU A 396 -20.06 29.71 -31.96
CA LEU A 396 -18.91 30.27 -31.25
C LEU A 396 -19.31 30.88 -29.89
N GLY A 397 -18.52 30.58 -28.86
CA GLY A 397 -18.29 31.49 -27.74
C GLY A 397 -18.83 31.03 -26.39
N SER A 398 -17.93 30.65 -25.47
CA SER A 398 -17.72 31.37 -24.18
C SER A 398 -16.81 30.58 -23.22
N SER A 399 -15.69 31.23 -22.88
CA SER A 399 -14.96 31.21 -21.59
C SER A 399 -14.65 29.91 -20.84
N CYS A 400 -13.40 29.47 -20.95
CA CYS A 400 -12.68 28.64 -19.97
C CYS A 400 -11.80 29.56 -19.09
N PRO A 401 -11.86 29.56 -17.75
CA PRO A 401 -11.00 30.43 -16.93
C PRO A 401 -9.58 29.87 -16.82
N ARG A 402 -8.61 30.65 -17.28
CA ARG A 402 -7.16 30.44 -17.08
C ARG A 402 -6.74 30.85 -15.67
N ALA A 403 -5.94 30.01 -15.00
CA ALA A 403 -4.99 30.46 -13.98
C ALA A 403 -3.74 31.05 -14.66
N VAL A 404 -3.29 32.19 -14.15
CA VAL A 404 -2.24 33.08 -14.70
C VAL A 404 -0.95 32.92 -13.91
N PHE A 405 0.19 32.74 -14.59
CA PHE A 405 1.56 33.25 -14.30
C PHE A 405 2.41 32.91 -15.55
N ALA A 406 3.39 33.67 -16.07
CA ALA A 406 3.96 34.99 -15.80
C ALA A 406 4.68 35.48 -17.10
N ASN A 407 4.93 36.79 -17.18
CA ASN A 407 5.95 37.51 -17.98
C ASN A 407 6.43 36.98 -19.36
N GLY A 408 6.25 37.86 -20.37
CA GLY A 408 7.32 38.19 -21.31
C GLY A 408 7.31 37.49 -22.67
N GLY A 409 6.89 38.21 -23.70
CA GLY A 409 7.55 38.17 -25.02
C GLY A 409 7.04 37.18 -26.07
N THR A 410 6.38 37.76 -27.09
CA THR A 410 6.27 37.30 -28.49
C THR A 410 5.42 36.06 -28.83
N ARG A 411 4.34 36.34 -29.60
CA ARG A 411 3.37 35.39 -30.17
C ARG A 411 3.87 34.80 -31.50
N ARG A 412 3.71 33.48 -31.67
CA ARG A 412 3.41 32.82 -32.96
C ARG A 412 2.40 31.68 -32.72
N PRO A 413 1.33 31.53 -33.53
CA PRO A 413 0.41 30.42 -33.39
C PRO A 413 0.97 29.16 -34.05
N TRP A 414 0.87 28.02 -33.36
CA TRP A 414 1.07 26.69 -33.94
C TRP A 414 -0.27 26.13 -34.42
N VAL A 415 -0.30 25.61 -35.65
CA VAL A 415 -1.45 24.95 -36.27
C VAL A 415 -1.42 23.47 -35.88
N CYS A 416 -2.43 23.00 -35.13
CA CYS A 416 -2.66 21.57 -34.94
C CYS A 416 -3.34 20.99 -36.18
N ARG A 417 -2.65 20.08 -36.89
CA ARG A 417 -3.19 19.33 -38.03
C ARG A 417 -3.61 17.95 -37.52
N VAL A 418 -4.90 17.64 -37.55
CA VAL A 418 -5.45 16.31 -37.22
C VAL A 418 -5.31 15.42 -38.46
N ARG A 419 -4.76 14.20 -38.31
CA ARG A 419 -4.65 13.19 -39.36
C ARG A 419 -5.67 12.09 -39.08
N ASP A 420 -6.55 11.84 -40.05
CA ASP A 420 -7.69 10.92 -40.04
C ASP A 420 -7.27 9.44 -39.88
N PRO A 421 -7.89 8.64 -38.99
CA PRO A 421 -7.55 7.24 -38.77
C PRO A 421 -8.48 6.30 -39.54
N ARG A 422 -8.42 6.30 -40.88
CA ARG A 422 -8.98 5.20 -41.70
C ARG A 422 -8.17 5.05 -42.98
N LEU A 423 -7.10 4.26 -42.91
CA LEU A 423 -6.47 3.55 -44.01
C LEU A 423 -5.31 2.78 -43.39
N TRP A 424 -5.40 1.44 -43.38
CA TRP A 424 -4.29 0.51 -43.63
C TRP A 424 -4.82 -0.92 -43.54
N ALA A 425 -4.97 -1.52 -44.71
CA ALA A 425 -4.92 -2.96 -44.92
C ALA A 425 -3.63 -3.27 -45.69
N ALA A 426 -2.93 -4.30 -45.22
CA ALA A 426 -1.95 -5.17 -45.89
C ALA A 426 -0.86 -4.53 -46.79
N GLU A 427 0.42 -4.72 -46.41
CA GLU A 427 1.35 -5.54 -47.20
C GLU A 427 2.69 -5.77 -46.48
N GLU A 428 3.26 -6.93 -46.81
CA GLU A 428 4.46 -7.58 -46.28
C GLU A 428 5.80 -6.98 -46.73
N LEU A 429 6.84 -7.29 -45.93
CA LEU A 429 8.22 -7.63 -46.34
C LEU A 429 8.97 -6.67 -47.31
N THR A 430 10.02 -6.01 -46.81
CA THR A 430 11.44 -6.38 -47.03
C THR A 430 12.39 -5.26 -46.61
N ALA A 431 13.60 -5.68 -46.25
CA ALA A 431 14.71 -4.88 -45.78
C ALA A 431 15.46 -4.12 -46.90
N SER A 432 16.28 -3.16 -46.45
CA SER A 432 17.63 -2.83 -46.94
C SER A 432 17.83 -1.44 -47.57
N GLN A 433 18.90 -0.79 -47.08
CA GLN A 433 19.77 0.23 -47.71
C GLN A 433 19.09 1.59 -48.03
N SER A 434 19.65 2.75 -47.71
CA SER A 434 21.02 3.21 -47.41
C SER A 434 20.96 4.49 -46.58
#